data_AF-A0A1Z8X7J6-F1
#
_entry.id   AF-A0A1Z8X7J6-F1
#
_cell.length_a   1.000
_cell.length_b   1.000
_cell.length_c   1.000
_cell.angle_alpha   90.00
_cell.angle_beta   90.00
_cell.angle_gamma   90.00
#
_symmetry.space_group_name_H-M   'P 1'
#
loop_
_entity.id
_entity.type
_entity.pdbx_description
1 polymer ?
#
loop_
_entity_poly.entity_id
_entity_poly.type
_entity_poly.pdbx_seq_one_letter_code
_entity_poly.pdbx_strand_id
1 'polypeptide(L)'
;MSINKLAKKNLVTLFFLFGFSINISAETVALIGTGSVSSALGPKIANLGHKVIYGSRNPQSDSVKLLVEKTGPNSSATSQNLAVQDAQIVIIAVPWDVAEEVVRNLGDLSGKIIIDPINPRIMSDDGFVDYPSNMSISEKIQNIAPEAKVVKAFNTLGADTMANPDLVKYPITIPVVGNDRSAKLTVMALIKALGFNSVDLGPIRFAHIVEGFYLLRANARLYGQYFEWYLFPTTTREQYSGPNNVKF
;
A
#
# COMPACT_ATOMS: atom_id res chain seq x y z
N MET A 1 67.13 20.03 -34.74
CA MET A 1 66.39 20.83 -33.73
C MET A 1 64.93 20.35 -33.76
N SER A 2 64.69 19.12 -33.26
CA SER A 2 64.06 18.74 -31.96
C SER A 2 62.52 18.77 -32.05
N ILE A 3 61.77 17.66 -32.05
CA ILE A 3 61.49 16.68 -30.97
C ILE A 3 61.22 17.37 -29.62
N ASN A 4 59.97 17.25 -29.11
CA ASN A 4 59.42 17.48 -27.74
C ASN A 4 58.09 18.26 -27.85
N LYS A 5 56.89 17.78 -27.48
CA LYS A 5 56.39 16.88 -26.42
C LYS A 5 55.06 16.26 -26.92
N LEU A 6 54.83 14.95 -27.01
CA LEU A 6 54.53 13.96 -25.97
C LEU A 6 53.57 14.39 -24.82
N ALA A 7 52.38 13.76 -24.83
CA ALA A 7 51.55 13.31 -23.71
C ALA A 7 50.79 14.33 -22.81
N LYS A 8 49.45 14.29 -22.88
CA LYS A 8 48.51 13.86 -21.81
C LYS A 8 47.07 14.22 -22.21
N LYS A 9 46.27 13.20 -22.55
CA LYS A 9 45.23 12.56 -21.72
C LYS A 9 43.82 13.14 -21.93
N ASN A 10 43.00 12.34 -22.59
CA ASN A 10 41.59 12.04 -22.34
C ASN A 10 40.91 12.86 -21.24
N LEU A 11 39.85 13.58 -21.60
CA LEU A 11 38.75 13.85 -20.67
C LEU A 11 37.41 13.68 -21.39
N VAL A 12 36.98 12.42 -21.46
CA VAL A 12 35.57 12.06 -21.55
C VAL A 12 34.96 12.46 -20.20
N THR A 13 34.26 13.58 -20.14
CA THR A 13 33.45 13.91 -18.96
C THR A 13 32.16 13.12 -19.04
N LEU A 14 32.23 11.87 -18.59
CA LEU A 14 31.07 11.05 -18.30
C LEU A 14 30.41 11.62 -17.04
N PHE A 15 29.27 12.28 -17.20
CA PHE A 15 28.41 12.65 -16.08
C PHE A 15 27.90 11.36 -15.42
N PHE A 16 28.50 10.98 -14.29
CA PHE A 16 27.87 10.09 -13.33
C PHE A 16 26.68 10.83 -12.72
N LEU A 17 25.50 10.72 -13.34
CA LEU A 17 24.27 10.77 -12.57
C LEU A 17 24.34 9.57 -11.63
N PHE A 18 24.50 9.83 -10.33
CA PHE A 18 24.06 8.93 -9.28
C PHE A 18 22.54 8.76 -9.43
N GLY A 19 22.13 7.96 -10.42
CA GLY A 19 20.87 7.25 -10.34
C GLY A 19 21.01 6.37 -9.11
N PHE A 20 20.13 6.56 -8.13
CA PHE A 20 19.84 5.51 -7.18
C PHE A 20 19.42 4.30 -8.03
N SER A 21 20.37 3.40 -8.33
CA SER A 21 20.03 2.06 -8.74
C SER A 21 19.33 1.45 -7.54
N ILE A 22 18.00 1.48 -7.56
CA ILE A 22 17.23 0.56 -6.74
C ILE A 22 17.67 -0.80 -7.25
N ASN A 23 18.55 -1.46 -6.50
CA ASN A 23 18.79 -2.88 -6.69
C ASN A 23 17.43 -3.54 -6.47
N ILE A 24 16.71 -3.82 -7.54
CA ILE A 24 15.52 -4.68 -7.47
C ILE A 24 16.05 -6.11 -7.34
N SER A 25 16.62 -6.41 -6.18
CA SER A 25 16.47 -7.76 -5.65
C SER A 25 14.98 -7.89 -5.38
N ALA A 26 14.33 -8.90 -5.95
CA ALA A 26 12.93 -9.16 -5.68
C ALA A 26 12.69 -9.21 -4.16
N GLU A 27 11.89 -8.27 -3.63
CA GLU A 27 11.52 -8.27 -2.22
C GLU A 27 10.51 -9.39 -1.93
N THR A 28 10.53 -9.88 -0.69
CA THR A 28 9.49 -10.77 -0.18
C THR A 28 8.36 -9.92 0.41
N VAL A 29 7.15 -10.13 -0.11
CA VAL A 29 5.92 -9.47 0.35
C VAL A 29 5.03 -10.51 1.04
N ALA A 30 4.78 -10.31 2.34
CA ALA A 30 3.83 -11.10 3.10
C ALA A 30 2.42 -10.49 2.98
N LEU A 31 1.42 -11.30 2.67
CA LEU A 31 0.02 -10.90 2.71
C LEU A 31 -0.68 -11.65 3.84
N ILE A 32 -1.02 -10.94 4.91
CA ILE A 32 -1.65 -11.52 6.11
C ILE A 32 -3.16 -11.51 5.93
N GLY A 33 -3.75 -12.70 5.87
CA GLY A 33 -5.12 -12.94 5.43
C GLY A 33 -5.18 -13.35 3.96
N THR A 34 -6.13 -14.23 3.62
CA THR A 34 -6.31 -14.80 2.27
C THR A 34 -7.67 -14.42 1.68
N GLY A 35 -8.19 -13.26 2.09
CA GLY A 35 -9.48 -12.72 1.63
C GLY A 35 -9.35 -12.00 0.29
N SER A 36 -10.36 -11.19 -0.02
CA SER A 36 -10.49 -10.49 -1.31
C SER A 36 -9.31 -9.56 -1.64
N VAL A 37 -8.85 -8.76 -0.67
CA VAL A 37 -7.72 -7.84 -0.85
C VAL A 37 -6.44 -8.58 -1.20
N SER A 38 -6.05 -9.59 -0.41
CA SER A 38 -4.85 -10.39 -0.70
C SER A 38 -4.96 -11.17 -2.00
N SER A 39 -6.15 -11.70 -2.30
CA SER A 39 -6.42 -12.43 -3.54
C SER A 39 -6.36 -11.55 -4.79
N ALA A 40 -6.60 -10.25 -4.63
CA ALA A 40 -6.50 -9.25 -5.69
C ALA A 40 -5.05 -8.78 -5.89
N LEU A 41 -4.38 -8.42 -4.80
CA LEU A 41 -3.05 -7.82 -4.85
C LEU A 41 -1.94 -8.86 -5.07
N GLY A 42 -2.04 -10.03 -4.45
CA GLY A 42 -0.96 -11.03 -4.44
C GLY A 42 -0.52 -11.48 -5.85
N PRO A 43 -1.43 -11.91 -6.76
CA PRO A 43 -1.05 -12.23 -8.14
C PRO A 43 -0.41 -11.06 -8.89
N LYS A 44 -0.85 -9.82 -8.63
CA LYS A 44 -0.28 -8.63 -9.27
C LYS A 44 1.12 -8.34 -8.75
N ILE A 45 1.33 -8.46 -7.44
CA ILE A 45 2.64 -8.32 -6.80
C ILE A 45 3.62 -9.39 -7.31
N ALA A 46 3.18 -10.65 -7.42
CA ALA A 46 3.99 -11.73 -7.99
C ALA A 46 4.38 -11.46 -9.46
N ASN A 47 3.45 -10.94 -10.27
CA ASN A 47 3.70 -10.55 -11.66
C ASN A 47 4.71 -9.39 -11.81
N LEU A 48 4.94 -8.60 -10.76
CA LEU A 48 6.00 -7.60 -10.71
C LEU A 48 7.38 -8.21 -10.36
N GLY A 49 7.45 -9.53 -10.14
CA GLY A 49 8.67 -10.26 -9.83
C GLY A 49 8.93 -10.46 -8.34
N HIS A 50 8.08 -9.94 -7.45
CA HIS A 50 8.22 -10.12 -6.00
C HIS A 50 7.89 -11.57 -5.57
N LYS A 51 8.53 -12.02 -4.48
CA LYS A 51 8.13 -13.27 -3.82
C LYS A 51 6.93 -13.00 -2.94
N VAL A 52 5.88 -13.79 -3.07
CA VAL A 52 4.63 -13.63 -2.30
C VAL A 52 4.48 -14.74 -1.27
N ILE A 53 4.27 -14.39 0.00
CA ILE A 53 3.96 -15.36 1.04
C ILE A 53 2.62 -15.00 1.69
N TYR A 54 1.62 -15.86 1.53
CA TYR A 54 0.33 -15.69 2.20
C TYR A 54 0.40 -16.22 3.63
N GLY A 55 0.10 -15.36 4.59
CA GLY A 55 -0.10 -15.74 5.99
C GLY A 55 -1.56 -16.12 6.23
N SER A 56 -1.82 -17.39 6.53
CA SER A 56 -3.17 -17.92 6.77
C SER A 56 -3.27 -18.65 8.10
N ARG A 57 -4.47 -18.67 8.69
CA ARG A 57 -4.80 -19.56 9.82
C ARG A 57 -4.95 -21.02 9.38
N ASN A 58 -5.27 -21.26 8.12
CA ASN A 58 -5.36 -22.58 7.52
C ASN A 58 -4.65 -22.60 6.15
N PRO A 59 -3.30 -22.60 6.13
CA PRO A 59 -2.54 -22.52 4.87
C PRO A 59 -2.72 -23.75 3.97
N GLN A 60 -3.26 -24.86 4.50
CA GLN A 60 -3.47 -26.11 3.76
C GLN A 60 -4.88 -26.26 3.18
N SER A 61 -5.77 -25.30 3.40
CA SER A 61 -7.12 -25.35 2.81
C SER A 61 -7.07 -25.26 1.29
N ASP A 62 -8.05 -25.86 0.62
CA ASP A 62 -8.13 -25.88 -0.84
C ASP A 62 -8.20 -24.48 -1.43
N SER A 63 -8.94 -23.57 -0.78
CA SER A 63 -9.02 -22.16 -1.19
C SER A 63 -7.67 -21.45 -1.18
N VAL A 64 -6.80 -21.74 -0.21
CA VAL A 64 -5.47 -21.12 -0.12
C VAL A 64 -4.51 -21.75 -1.12
N LYS A 65 -4.58 -23.07 -1.33
CA LYS A 65 -3.81 -23.76 -2.37
C LYS A 65 -4.15 -23.22 -3.76
N LEU A 66 -5.43 -23.05 -4.07
CA LEU A 66 -5.89 -22.43 -5.33
C LEU A 66 -5.42 -20.99 -5.47
N LEU A 67 -5.41 -20.22 -4.38
CA LEU A 67 -4.88 -18.85 -4.41
C LEU A 67 -3.38 -18.82 -4.73
N VAL A 68 -2.58 -19.70 -4.10
CA VAL A 68 -1.15 -19.84 -4.38
C VAL A 68 -0.93 -20.27 -5.84
N GLU A 69 -1.66 -21.27 -6.32
CA GLU A 69 -1.60 -21.73 -7.70
C GLU A 69 -1.91 -20.60 -8.69
N LYS A 70 -2.99 -19.85 -8.45
CA LYS A 70 -3.36 -18.66 -9.26
C LYS A 70 -2.31 -17.56 -9.22
N THR A 71 -1.60 -17.43 -8.10
CA THR A 71 -0.55 -16.39 -7.92
C THR A 71 0.72 -16.76 -8.69
N GLY A 72 1.01 -18.04 -8.86
CA GLY A 72 2.11 -18.54 -9.67
C GLY A 72 3.33 -19.02 -8.87
N PRO A 73 4.43 -19.38 -9.55
CA PRO A 73 5.50 -20.20 -8.99
C PRO A 73 6.34 -19.51 -7.91
N ASN A 74 6.35 -18.18 -7.85
CA ASN A 74 7.07 -17.43 -6.81
C ASN A 74 6.18 -17.09 -5.60
N SER A 75 5.24 -17.99 -5.28
CA SER A 75 4.32 -17.79 -4.16
C SER A 75 4.16 -19.04 -3.29
N SER A 76 3.84 -18.81 -2.01
CA SER A 76 3.57 -19.87 -1.05
C SER A 76 2.57 -19.41 0.01
N ALA A 77 2.12 -20.34 0.85
CA ALA A 77 1.31 -20.03 2.02
C ALA A 77 1.83 -20.75 3.26
N THR A 78 1.78 -20.08 4.41
CA THR A 78 2.20 -20.61 5.71
C THR A 78 1.40 -19.94 6.84
N SER A 79 1.71 -20.23 8.10
CA SER A 79 1.10 -19.54 9.23
C SER A 79 1.47 -18.04 9.22
N GLN A 80 0.61 -17.20 9.78
CA GLN A 80 0.75 -15.74 9.71
C GLN A 80 2.09 -15.24 10.27
N ASN A 81 2.55 -15.79 11.40
CA ASN A 81 3.83 -15.46 12.02
C ASN A 81 5.04 -15.91 11.20
N LEU A 82 4.98 -17.07 10.53
CA LEU A 82 6.08 -17.54 9.67
C LEU A 82 6.14 -16.72 8.38
N ALA A 83 5.00 -16.25 7.87
CA ALA A 83 4.95 -15.49 6.63
C ALA A 83 5.74 -14.17 6.71
N VAL A 84 5.81 -13.54 7.88
CA VAL A 84 6.46 -12.23 8.04
C VAL A 84 7.97 -12.30 8.28
N GLN A 85 8.53 -13.45 8.62
CA GLN A 85 9.94 -13.58 9.05
C GLN A 85 10.91 -12.99 8.02
N ASP A 86 10.82 -13.47 6.78
CA ASP A 86 11.70 -13.05 5.68
C ASP A 86 11.13 -11.89 4.85
N ALA A 87 9.96 -11.35 5.24
CA ALA A 87 9.29 -10.30 4.49
C ALA A 87 9.87 -8.92 4.77
N GLN A 88 10.07 -8.12 3.71
CA GLN A 88 10.43 -6.71 3.81
C GLN A 88 9.17 -5.83 3.88
N ILE A 89 8.12 -6.25 3.15
CA ILE A 89 6.81 -5.60 3.13
C ILE A 89 5.76 -6.58 3.67
N VAL A 90 4.88 -6.10 4.54
CA VAL A 90 3.77 -6.86 5.10
C VAL A 90 2.46 -6.12 4.82
N ILE A 91 1.53 -6.73 4.09
CA ILE A 91 0.18 -6.22 3.86
C ILE A 91 -0.76 -6.88 4.85
N ILE A 92 -1.40 -6.09 5.72
CA ILE A 92 -2.32 -6.60 6.75
C ILE A 92 -3.76 -6.54 6.23
N ALA A 93 -4.24 -7.63 5.62
CA ALA A 93 -5.54 -7.71 4.97
C ALA A 93 -6.52 -8.62 5.73
N VAL A 94 -6.74 -8.29 7.01
CA VAL A 94 -7.67 -9.00 7.91
C VAL A 94 -8.86 -8.10 8.28
N PRO A 95 -9.97 -8.67 8.82
CA PRO A 95 -11.04 -7.87 9.38
C PRO A 95 -10.54 -6.90 10.46
N TRP A 96 -11.16 -5.73 10.55
CA TRP A 96 -10.64 -4.63 11.36
C TRP A 96 -10.64 -4.94 12.87
N ASP A 97 -11.61 -5.71 13.31
CA ASP A 97 -11.87 -6.09 14.69
C ASP A 97 -10.83 -7.08 15.25
N VAL A 98 -10.14 -7.81 14.37
CA VAL A 98 -9.06 -8.74 14.75
C VAL A 98 -7.67 -8.20 14.41
N ALA A 99 -7.56 -7.02 13.81
CA ALA A 99 -6.30 -6.50 13.28
C ALA A 99 -5.23 -6.33 14.37
N GLU A 100 -5.60 -5.76 15.51
CA GLU A 100 -4.68 -5.56 16.64
C GLU A 100 -4.16 -6.89 17.20
N GLU A 101 -5.05 -7.88 17.39
CA GLU A 101 -4.68 -9.21 17.87
C GLU A 101 -3.75 -9.93 16.88
N VAL A 102 -4.08 -9.88 15.59
CA VAL A 102 -3.24 -10.48 14.54
C VAL A 102 -1.85 -9.87 14.58
N VAL A 103 -1.72 -8.53 14.57
CA VAL A 103 -0.42 -7.86 14.56
C VAL A 103 0.42 -8.21 15.80
N ARG A 104 -0.19 -8.30 16.98
CA ARG A 104 0.52 -8.74 18.21
C ARG A 104 1.10 -10.15 18.08
N ASN A 105 0.47 -11.01 17.28
CA ASN A 105 0.86 -12.41 17.10
C ASN A 105 1.75 -12.66 15.87
N LEU A 106 2.10 -11.64 15.08
CA LEU A 106 2.96 -11.80 13.91
C LEU A 106 4.44 -12.03 14.26
N GLY A 107 4.88 -11.65 15.46
CA GLY A 107 6.28 -11.72 15.87
C GLY A 107 7.02 -10.41 15.56
N ASP A 108 8.31 -10.51 15.20
CA ASP A 108 9.14 -9.33 14.97
C ASP A 108 8.80 -8.61 13.65
N LEU A 109 8.40 -7.35 13.77
CA LEU A 109 8.05 -6.46 12.66
C LEU A 109 9.05 -5.29 12.51
N SER A 110 10.15 -5.30 13.27
CA SER A 110 11.12 -4.21 13.31
C SER A 110 11.71 -3.93 11.93
N GLY A 111 11.71 -2.65 11.53
CA GLY A 111 12.23 -2.18 10.24
C GLY A 111 11.38 -2.55 9.02
N LYS A 112 10.34 -3.38 9.16
CA LYS A 112 9.47 -3.78 8.05
C LYS A 112 8.52 -2.64 7.66
N ILE A 113 8.16 -2.59 6.38
CA ILE A 113 7.08 -1.72 5.90
C ILE A 113 5.77 -2.46 6.08
N ILE A 114 4.84 -1.88 6.84
CA ILE A 114 3.49 -2.41 6.99
C ILE A 114 2.55 -1.57 6.13
N ILE A 115 1.85 -2.21 5.19
CA ILE A 115 0.79 -1.59 4.40
C ILE A 115 -0.55 -1.96 5.02
N ASP A 116 -1.32 -0.95 5.41
CA ASP A 116 -2.64 -1.08 6.02
C ASP A 116 -3.78 -0.67 5.05
N PRO A 117 -4.50 -1.65 4.45
CA PRO A 117 -5.70 -1.44 3.65
C PRO A 117 -7.02 -1.51 4.42
N ILE A 118 -7.01 -1.64 5.74
CA ILE A 118 -8.19 -1.99 6.55
C ILE A 118 -9.17 -0.82 6.63
N ASN A 119 -10.48 -1.08 6.64
CA ASN A 119 -11.47 -0.05 6.96
C ASN A 119 -12.28 -0.48 8.19
N PRO A 120 -12.16 0.24 9.31
CA PRO A 120 -12.97 -0.03 10.48
C PRO A 120 -14.40 0.43 10.24
N ARG A 121 -15.36 -0.38 10.69
CA ARG A 121 -16.78 -0.07 10.52
C ARG A 121 -17.67 -0.81 11.52
N ILE A 122 -18.71 -0.14 11.98
CA ILE A 122 -19.84 -0.73 12.71
C ILE A 122 -21.14 -0.24 12.09
N MET A 123 -22.22 -1.00 12.31
CA MET A 123 -23.57 -0.52 12.02
C MET A 123 -24.11 0.15 13.28
N SER A 124 -24.52 1.41 13.16
CA SER A 124 -25.19 2.17 14.23
C SER A 124 -26.68 1.82 14.28
N ASP A 125 -27.31 2.09 15.43
CA ASP A 125 -28.73 1.78 15.66
C ASP A 125 -29.68 2.53 14.71
N ASP A 126 -29.23 3.65 14.14
CA ASP A 126 -29.95 4.44 13.14
C ASP A 126 -29.79 3.90 11.70
N GLY A 127 -29.08 2.79 11.53
CA GLY A 127 -28.87 2.11 10.25
C GLY A 127 -27.75 2.69 9.39
N PHE A 128 -26.95 3.62 9.91
CA PHE A 128 -25.75 4.13 9.24
C PHE A 128 -24.49 3.35 9.63
N VAL A 129 -23.53 3.29 8.72
CA VAL A 129 -22.18 2.78 8.99
C VAL A 129 -21.35 3.87 9.64
N ASP A 130 -20.82 3.60 10.83
CA ASP A 130 -20.03 4.55 11.59
C ASP A 130 -18.63 4.01 11.91
N TYR A 131 -17.78 4.91 12.39
CA TYR A 131 -16.42 4.64 12.80
C TYR A 131 -16.40 4.11 14.25
N PRO A 132 -15.84 2.94 14.53
CA PRO A 132 -15.92 2.29 15.85
C PRO A 132 -14.97 2.81 16.92
N SER A 133 -14.14 3.83 16.64
CA SER A 133 -13.03 4.23 17.48
C SER A 133 -12.54 5.65 17.20
N ASN A 134 -11.93 6.31 18.19
CA ASN A 134 -11.33 7.64 18.02
C ASN A 134 -9.90 7.59 17.48
N MET A 135 -9.35 6.39 17.22
CA MET A 135 -8.00 6.18 16.72
C MET A 135 -8.05 5.29 15.48
N SER A 136 -7.23 5.62 14.49
CA SER A 136 -7.17 4.82 13.27
C SER A 136 -6.58 3.44 13.45
N ILE A 137 -6.94 2.52 12.56
CA ILE A 137 -6.34 1.18 12.54
C ILE A 137 -4.84 1.30 12.28
N SER A 138 -4.42 2.18 11.37
CA SER A 138 -2.99 2.44 11.14
C SER A 138 -2.27 2.93 12.40
N GLU A 139 -2.84 3.88 13.15
CA GLU A 139 -2.25 4.35 14.41
C GLU A 139 -2.18 3.24 15.47
N LYS A 140 -3.23 2.43 15.59
CA LYS A 140 -3.25 1.26 16.49
C LYS A 140 -2.16 0.26 16.13
N ILE A 141 -2.00 -0.07 14.84
CA ILE A 141 -0.95 -0.96 14.35
C ILE A 141 0.43 -0.38 14.65
N GLN A 142 0.64 0.92 14.42
CA GLN A 142 1.92 1.60 14.70
C GLN A 142 2.26 1.60 16.20
N ASN A 143 1.26 1.75 17.07
CA ASN A 143 1.45 1.65 18.52
C ASN A 143 1.82 0.23 18.97
N ILE A 144 1.32 -0.80 18.30
CA ILE A 144 1.65 -2.21 18.59
C ILE A 144 3.05 -2.57 18.09
N ALA A 145 3.43 -2.06 16.91
CA ALA A 145 4.70 -2.32 16.25
C ALA A 145 5.49 -1.00 16.07
N PRO A 146 6.05 -0.42 17.14
CA PRO A 146 6.67 0.92 17.11
C PRO A 146 7.88 1.01 16.17
N GLU A 147 8.62 -0.08 16.00
CA GLU A 147 9.80 -0.15 15.13
C GLU A 147 9.44 -0.47 13.66
N ALA A 148 8.16 -0.75 13.36
CA ALA A 148 7.68 -0.93 12.00
C ALA A 148 7.34 0.42 11.36
N LYS A 149 7.32 0.45 10.02
CA LYS A 149 6.98 1.65 9.24
C LYS A 149 5.60 1.47 8.64
N VAL A 150 4.58 1.92 9.38
CA VAL A 150 3.17 1.75 8.95
C VAL A 150 2.77 2.81 7.93
N VAL A 151 2.17 2.34 6.84
CA VAL A 151 1.67 3.15 5.73
C VAL A 151 0.24 2.74 5.39
N LYS A 152 -0.70 3.68 5.50
CA LYS A 152 -2.07 3.51 5.02
C LYS A 152 -2.09 3.61 3.50
N ALA A 153 -2.66 2.62 2.83
CA ALA A 153 -2.89 2.64 1.38
C ALA A 153 -3.96 1.62 0.97
N PHE A 154 -4.46 1.71 -0.26
CA PHE A 154 -5.44 0.80 -0.89
C PHE A 154 -6.85 0.77 -0.27
N ASN A 155 -7.05 1.29 0.94
CA ASN A 155 -8.32 1.21 1.66
C ASN A 155 -9.52 1.85 0.93
N THR A 156 -9.27 2.81 0.02
CA THR A 156 -10.33 3.48 -0.76
C THR A 156 -10.87 2.65 -1.92
N LEU A 157 -10.22 1.53 -2.28
CA LEU A 157 -10.58 0.71 -3.45
C LEU A 157 -11.43 -0.52 -3.07
N GLY A 158 -12.22 -1.00 -4.04
CA GLY A 158 -12.76 -2.35 -3.98
C GLY A 158 -11.71 -3.37 -4.43
N ALA A 159 -11.81 -4.61 -3.94
CA ALA A 159 -10.86 -5.67 -4.32
C ALA A 159 -10.88 -5.97 -5.83
N ASP A 160 -12.03 -5.85 -6.49
CA ASP A 160 -12.13 -6.01 -7.94
C ASP A 160 -11.30 -4.96 -8.69
N THR A 161 -11.38 -3.70 -8.24
CA THR A 161 -10.55 -2.60 -8.76
C THR A 161 -9.07 -2.80 -8.45
N MET A 162 -8.72 -3.37 -7.29
CA MET A 162 -7.33 -3.74 -6.96
C MET A 162 -6.80 -4.83 -7.91
N ALA A 163 -7.64 -5.81 -8.27
CA ALA A 163 -7.28 -6.91 -9.15
C ALA A 163 -7.16 -6.45 -10.62
N ASN A 164 -8.02 -5.51 -11.01
CA ASN A 164 -8.08 -4.98 -12.36
C ASN A 164 -8.34 -3.45 -12.35
N PRO A 165 -7.27 -2.64 -12.37
CA PRO A 165 -7.38 -1.18 -12.45
C PRO A 165 -8.17 -0.70 -13.69
N ASP A 166 -8.12 -1.45 -14.79
CA ASP A 166 -8.75 -1.10 -16.07
C ASP A 166 -10.29 -1.19 -16.05
N LEU A 167 -10.89 -1.71 -14.97
CA LEU A 167 -12.32 -1.63 -14.74
C LEU A 167 -12.81 -0.18 -14.63
N VAL A 168 -11.91 0.75 -14.33
CA VAL A 168 -12.20 2.17 -14.19
C VAL A 168 -11.64 2.92 -15.37
N LYS A 169 -12.49 3.72 -16.04
CA LYS A 169 -12.10 4.51 -17.22
C LYS A 169 -11.13 5.67 -16.92
N TYR A 170 -10.97 6.02 -15.65
CA TYR A 170 -10.26 7.18 -15.16
C TYR A 170 -9.08 6.74 -14.29
N PRO A 171 -7.91 7.40 -14.39
CA PRO A 171 -6.82 7.16 -13.46
C PRO A 171 -7.27 7.24 -12.00
N ILE A 172 -6.87 6.24 -11.22
CA ILE A 172 -7.21 6.15 -9.79
C ILE A 172 -5.99 6.57 -8.98
N THR A 173 -6.15 7.52 -8.06
CA THR A 173 -5.09 7.93 -7.14
C THR A 173 -5.38 7.42 -5.73
N ILE A 174 -4.46 6.64 -5.19
CA ILE A 174 -4.53 6.08 -3.84
C ILE A 174 -3.93 7.08 -2.84
N PRO A 175 -4.68 7.51 -1.82
CA PRO A 175 -4.13 8.24 -0.68
C PRO A 175 -3.08 7.41 0.06
N VAL A 176 -1.96 8.04 0.39
CA VAL A 176 -0.87 7.43 1.17
C VAL A 176 -0.59 8.31 2.38
N VAL A 177 -0.67 7.74 3.59
CA VAL A 177 -0.26 8.41 4.83
C VAL A 177 0.60 7.50 5.69
N GLY A 178 1.54 8.09 6.42
CA GLY A 178 2.53 7.35 7.20
C GLY A 178 3.66 8.28 7.68
N ASN A 179 4.34 7.88 8.76
CA ASN A 179 5.35 8.72 9.40
C ASN A 179 6.73 8.64 8.73
N ASP A 180 7.12 7.47 8.21
CA ASP A 180 8.41 7.29 7.55
C ASP A 180 8.32 7.65 6.06
N ARG A 181 9.10 8.64 5.65
CA ARG A 181 9.12 9.13 4.26
C ARG A 181 9.60 8.09 3.27
N SER A 182 10.61 7.29 3.62
CA SER A 182 11.17 6.28 2.72
C SER A 182 10.18 5.14 2.50
N ALA A 183 9.50 4.69 3.54
CA ALA A 183 8.44 3.68 3.45
C ALA A 183 7.30 4.15 2.56
N LYS A 184 6.85 5.39 2.71
CA LYS A 184 5.84 5.97 1.81
C LYS A 184 6.30 5.96 0.36
N LEU A 185 7.54 6.34 0.06
CA LEU A 185 8.07 6.32 -1.30
C LEU A 185 8.13 4.89 -1.89
N THR A 186 8.54 3.89 -1.10
CA THR A 186 8.50 2.48 -1.51
C THR A 186 7.07 2.03 -1.82
N VAL A 187 6.12 2.34 -0.94
CA VAL A 187 4.69 1.98 -1.14
C VAL A 187 4.11 2.69 -2.37
N MET A 188 4.43 3.96 -2.58
CA MET A 188 4.02 4.72 -3.77
C MET A 188 4.60 4.15 -5.06
N ALA A 189 5.85 3.68 -5.05
CA ALA A 189 6.45 2.99 -6.18
C ALA A 189 5.75 1.66 -6.49
N LEU A 190 5.42 0.87 -5.45
CA LEU A 190 4.61 -0.35 -5.61
C LEU A 190 3.23 -0.04 -6.18
N ILE A 191 2.54 0.96 -5.66
CA ILE A 191 1.22 1.43 -6.16
C ILE A 191 1.32 1.78 -7.65
N LYS A 192 2.36 2.50 -8.05
CA LYS A 192 2.62 2.86 -9.46
C LYS A 192 2.85 1.63 -10.34
N ALA A 193 3.65 0.69 -9.88
CA ALA A 193 3.92 -0.55 -10.60
C ALA A 193 2.66 -1.42 -10.77
N LEU A 194 1.72 -1.33 -9.80
CA LEU A 194 0.41 -1.99 -9.86
C LEU A 194 -0.60 -1.29 -10.79
N GLY A 195 -0.24 -0.16 -11.41
CA GLY A 195 -1.08 0.54 -12.39
C GLY A 195 -1.92 1.69 -11.81
N PHE A 196 -1.63 2.13 -10.59
CA PHE A 196 -2.36 3.22 -9.93
C PHE A 196 -1.49 4.46 -9.74
N ASN A 197 -2.12 5.62 -9.59
CA ASN A 197 -1.45 6.80 -9.06
C ASN A 197 -1.45 6.76 -7.52
N SER A 198 -0.58 7.56 -6.90
CA SER A 198 -0.59 7.77 -5.45
C SER A 198 -0.38 9.24 -5.09
N VAL A 199 -0.88 9.64 -3.94
CA VAL A 199 -0.66 10.97 -3.37
C VAL A 199 -0.32 10.85 -1.89
N ASP A 200 0.80 11.44 -1.49
CA ASP A 200 1.19 11.54 -0.08
C ASP A 200 0.36 12.63 0.60
N LEU A 201 -0.49 12.26 1.56
CA LEU A 201 -1.32 13.18 2.34
C LEU A 201 -0.73 13.49 3.72
N GLY A 202 0.47 12.98 4.04
CA GLY A 202 1.22 13.36 5.22
C GLY A 202 1.39 12.25 6.28
N PRO A 203 1.44 12.60 7.58
CA PRO A 203 1.74 11.67 8.68
C PRO A 203 0.59 10.73 9.00
N ILE A 204 0.88 9.67 9.77
CA ILE A 204 -0.07 8.60 10.10
C ILE A 204 -1.34 9.08 10.82
N ARG A 205 -1.27 10.21 11.55
CA ARG A 205 -2.43 10.83 12.22
C ARG A 205 -3.58 11.19 11.28
N PHE A 206 -3.34 11.24 9.97
CA PHE A 206 -4.38 11.44 8.97
C PHE A 206 -5.04 10.16 8.47
N ALA A 207 -4.60 8.98 8.94
CA ALA A 207 -5.20 7.71 8.56
C ALA A 207 -6.68 7.62 8.96
N HIS A 208 -7.10 8.23 10.06
CA HIS A 208 -8.51 8.29 10.44
C HIS A 208 -9.38 8.96 9.34
N ILE A 209 -8.89 10.05 8.75
CA ILE A 209 -9.57 10.74 7.64
C ILE A 209 -9.60 9.86 6.39
N VAL A 210 -8.48 9.23 6.06
CA VAL A 210 -8.37 8.35 4.89
C VAL A 210 -9.26 7.11 5.03
N GLU A 211 -9.41 6.56 6.23
CA GLU A 211 -10.36 5.48 6.53
C GLU A 211 -11.82 5.97 6.43
N GLY A 212 -12.10 7.21 6.80
CA GLY A 212 -13.42 7.85 6.64
C GLY A 212 -13.94 7.88 5.20
N PHE A 213 -13.06 7.88 4.18
CA PHE A 213 -13.47 7.80 2.77
C PHE A 213 -14.28 6.52 2.49
N TYR A 214 -13.96 5.43 3.18
CA TYR A 214 -14.73 4.20 3.09
C TYR A 214 -16.13 4.36 3.67
N LEU A 215 -16.28 5.03 4.81
CA LEU A 215 -17.58 5.24 5.47
C LEU A 215 -18.52 6.09 4.61
N LEU A 216 -18.00 7.13 3.96
CA LEU A 216 -18.78 7.94 3.02
C LEU A 216 -19.34 7.08 1.88
N ARG A 217 -18.50 6.22 1.29
CA ARG A 217 -18.92 5.29 0.25
C ARG A 217 -19.90 4.24 0.77
N ALA A 218 -19.64 3.67 1.95
CA ALA A 218 -20.47 2.64 2.55
C ALA A 218 -21.89 3.16 2.82
N ASN A 219 -22.00 4.34 3.43
CA ASN A 219 -23.30 4.96 3.71
C ASN A 219 -24.06 5.32 2.43
N ALA A 220 -23.40 5.92 1.44
CA ALA A 220 -24.08 6.23 0.18
C ALA A 220 -24.66 4.99 -0.51
N ARG A 221 -23.94 3.86 -0.47
CA ARG A 221 -24.42 2.59 -1.03
C ARG A 221 -25.67 2.06 -0.32
N LEU A 222 -25.83 2.29 0.98
CA LEU A 222 -27.06 1.91 1.70
C LEU A 222 -28.31 2.63 1.14
N TYR A 223 -28.13 3.82 0.56
CA TYR A 223 -29.19 4.59 -0.09
C TYR A 223 -29.22 4.43 -1.62
N GLY A 224 -28.58 3.38 -2.15
CA GLY A 224 -28.55 3.11 -3.58
C GLY A 224 -27.72 4.08 -4.41
N GLN A 225 -26.86 4.89 -3.76
CA GLN A 225 -25.92 5.77 -4.45
C GLN A 225 -24.57 5.05 -4.60
N TYR A 226 -24.13 4.89 -5.85
CA TYR A 226 -22.90 4.18 -6.18
C TYR A 226 -21.88 5.16 -6.73
N PHE A 227 -20.79 5.34 -5.99
CA PHE A 227 -19.67 6.15 -6.44
C PHE A 227 -18.35 5.57 -5.94
N GLU A 228 -17.26 6.02 -6.56
CA GLU A 228 -15.89 5.66 -6.21
C GLU A 228 -15.00 6.91 -6.23
N TRP A 229 -13.95 6.90 -5.41
CA TRP A 229 -13.02 8.02 -5.30
C TRP A 229 -11.89 7.87 -6.32
N TYR A 230 -11.97 8.62 -7.40
CA TYR A 230 -10.88 8.77 -8.35
C TYR A 230 -10.26 10.14 -8.13
N LEU A 231 -9.54 10.31 -7.02
CA LEU A 231 -8.81 11.55 -6.77
C LEU A 231 -7.87 11.81 -7.96
N PHE A 232 -7.85 13.04 -8.47
CA PHE A 232 -6.92 13.43 -9.52
C PHE A 232 -5.94 14.47 -8.98
N PRO A 233 -4.62 14.20 -8.98
CA PRO A 233 -3.65 15.21 -8.64
C PRO A 233 -3.69 16.31 -9.71
N THR A 234 -3.95 17.54 -9.28
CA THR A 234 -3.82 18.73 -10.10
C THR A 234 -2.38 19.22 -10.06
N THR A 235 -1.87 19.67 -11.19
CA THR A 235 -0.45 20.00 -11.34
C THR A 235 -0.12 21.45 -10.99
N THR A 236 -1.12 22.32 -10.79
CA THR A 236 -0.90 23.72 -10.38
C THR A 236 -1.99 24.25 -9.43
N ARG A 237 -1.59 25.08 -8.46
CA ARG A 237 -2.50 25.86 -7.59
C ARG A 237 -3.38 26.84 -8.40
N GLU A 238 -2.93 27.18 -9.60
CA GLU A 238 -3.61 28.08 -10.54
C GLU A 238 -4.99 27.57 -10.95
N GLN A 239 -5.19 26.24 -11.01
CA GLN A 239 -6.49 25.63 -11.32
C GLN A 239 -7.56 25.84 -10.22
N TYR A 240 -7.16 26.24 -9.00
CA TYR A 240 -8.07 26.57 -7.89
C TYR A 240 -8.10 28.06 -7.57
N SER A 241 -7.48 28.90 -8.40
CA SER A 241 -7.46 30.36 -8.22
C SER A 241 -8.79 30.95 -8.70
N GLY A 242 -9.86 30.70 -7.94
CA GLY A 242 -11.05 31.56 -7.99
C GLY A 242 -10.66 32.99 -7.56
N PRO A 243 -11.45 34.01 -7.92
CA PRO A 243 -11.09 35.43 -7.77
C PRO A 243 -10.72 35.87 -6.33
N ASN A 244 -11.01 35.05 -5.31
CA ASN A 244 -10.91 35.42 -3.91
C ASN A 244 -9.86 34.66 -3.09
N ASN A 245 -8.83 34.06 -3.71
CA ASN A 245 -7.57 33.60 -3.07
C ASN A 245 -7.61 33.37 -1.54
N VAL A 246 -8.49 32.47 -1.08
CA VAL A 246 -8.55 32.13 0.35
C VAL A 246 -7.36 31.21 0.63
N LYS A 247 -6.38 31.73 1.39
CA LYS A 247 -5.31 30.93 1.97
C LYS A 247 -5.91 30.20 3.18
N PHE A 248 -6.14 28.90 3.05
CA PHE A 248 -6.35 28.01 4.20
C PHE A 248 -5.02 27.75 4.91
#